data_AF-A0AAF1K5V5-F1
#
_entry.id   AF-A0AAF1K5V5-F1
#
_cell.length_a   1.000
_cell.length_b   1.000
_cell.length_c   1.000
_cell.angle_alpha   90.00
_cell.angle_beta   90.00
_cell.angle_gamma   90.00
#
_symmetry.space_group_name_H-M   'P 1'
#
loop_
_entity.id
_entity.type
_entity.pdbx_description
1 polymer ?
#
loop_
_entity_poly.entity_id
_entity_poly.type
_entity_poly.pdbx_seq_one_letter_code
_entity_poly.pdbx_strand_id
1 'polypeptide(L)'
;MTEARPDWLGIASDVTSFRQMYRLATEIVESSAATSCERCAAERVVGSLRDVIDAPIAEAATLAEARKQFGGLVRSLQLAA
;
A
#
# COMPACT_ATOMS: atom_id res chain seq x y z
N MET A 1 24.81 3.73 -5.66
CA MET A 1 24.31 2.50 -5.00
C MET A 1 23.00 2.17 -5.69
N THR A 2 22.94 1.08 -6.46
CA THR A 2 21.68 0.61 -7.04
C THR A 2 20.87 0.04 -5.89
N GLU A 3 19.91 0.80 -5.36
CA GLU A 3 18.99 0.26 -4.36
C GLU A 3 18.28 -0.93 -5.01
N ALA A 4 18.53 -2.14 -4.49
CA ALA A 4 17.81 -3.31 -4.95
C ALA A 4 16.32 -3.07 -4.66
N ARG A 5 15.49 -3.16 -5.70
CA ARG A 5 14.04 -3.02 -5.57
C ARG A 5 13.55 -4.02 -4.51
N PRO A 6 12.92 -3.58 -3.41
CA PRO A 6 12.43 -4.48 -2.39
C PRO A 6 11.34 -5.41 -2.96
N ASP A 7 11.24 -6.63 -2.41
CA ASP A 7 10.17 -7.57 -2.77
C ASP A 7 8.83 -7.15 -2.15
N TRP A 8 8.26 -6.06 -2.66
CA TRP A 8 6.97 -5.54 -2.20
C TRP A 8 5.83 -6.52 -2.44
N LEU A 9 5.93 -7.38 -3.45
CA LEU A 9 4.88 -8.36 -3.72
C LEU A 9 4.87 -9.46 -2.65
N GLY A 10 6.03 -9.99 -2.29
CA GLY A 10 6.17 -10.93 -1.17
C GLY A 10 5.74 -10.32 0.16
N ILE A 11 6.15 -9.07 0.43
CA ILE A 11 5.71 -8.36 1.64
C ILE A 11 4.19 -8.16 1.62
N ALA A 12 3.59 -7.80 0.49
CA ALA A 12 2.15 -7.56 0.38
C ALA A 12 1.31 -8.83 0.64
N SER A 13 1.82 -10.02 0.33
CA SER A 13 1.13 -11.28 0.66
C SER A 13 1.08 -11.59 2.16
N ASP A 14 2.04 -11.07 2.93
CA ASP A 14 2.13 -11.28 4.38
C ASP A 14 1.39 -10.21 5.19
N VAL A 15 0.90 -9.15 4.53
CA VAL A 15 0.16 -8.06 5.17
C VAL A 15 -1.22 -8.54 5.61
N THR A 16 -1.47 -8.54 6.92
CA THR A 16 -2.74 -8.99 7.52
C THR A 16 -3.51 -7.88 8.24
N SER A 17 -2.88 -6.71 8.44
CA SER A 17 -3.48 -5.57 9.15
C SER A 17 -3.45 -4.27 8.34
N PHE A 18 -4.41 -3.39 8.60
CA PHE A 18 -4.47 -2.07 7.97
C PHE A 18 -3.25 -1.20 8.26
N ARG A 19 -2.65 -1.32 9.45
CA ARG A 19 -1.40 -0.63 9.79
C ARG A 19 -0.23 -1.11 8.92
N GLN A 20 -0.14 -2.42 8.67
CA GLN A 20 0.86 -2.98 7.77
C GLN A 20 0.61 -2.56 6.31
N MET A 21 -0.66 -2.51 5.85
CA MET A 21 -1.02 -2.01 4.52
C MET A 21 -0.53 -0.57 4.32
N TYR A 22 -0.80 0.30 5.29
CA TYR A 22 -0.37 1.70 5.23
C TYR A 22 1.14 1.84 5.29
N ARG A 23 1.83 1.09 6.16
CA ARG A 23 3.29 1.12 6.23
C ARG A 23 3.92 0.72 4.89
N LEU A 24 3.46 -0.38 4.29
CA LEU A 24 3.95 -0.82 2.99
C LEU A 24 3.65 0.22 1.89
N ALA A 25 2.42 0.76 1.86
CA ALA A 25 2.07 1.77 0.88
C ALA A 25 2.93 3.04 1.03
N THR A 26 3.21 3.47 2.27
CA THR A 26 4.10 4.62 2.54
C THR A 26 5.52 4.36 2.03
N GLU A 27 6.06 3.16 2.29
CA GLU A 27 7.40 2.75 1.80
C GLU A 27 7.48 2.78 0.27
N ILE A 28 6.44 2.30 -0.44
CA ILE A 28 6.38 2.33 -1.90
C ILE A 28 6.32 3.77 -2.42
N VAL A 29 5.57 4.65 -1.76
CA VAL A 29 5.47 6.06 -2.15
C VAL A 29 6.83 6.77 -2.05
N GLU A 30 7.53 6.55 -0.95
CA GLU A 30 8.83 7.16 -0.65
C GLU A 30 9.99 6.54 -1.44
N SER A 31 9.80 5.33 -1.98
CA SER A 31 10.87 4.62 -2.70
C SER A 31 11.17 5.23 -4.07
N SER A 32 12.46 5.45 -4.32
CA SER A 32 13.00 5.81 -5.63
C SER A 32 12.84 4.70 -6.68
N ALA A 33 12.74 3.44 -6.22
CA ALA A 33 12.61 2.26 -7.07
C ALA A 33 11.18 2.00 -7.57
N ALA A 34 10.18 2.73 -7.05
CA ALA A 34 8.78 2.57 -7.45
C ALA A 34 8.51 3.25 -8.80
N THR A 35 7.81 2.53 -9.67
CA THR A 35 7.27 3.10 -10.90
C THR A 35 6.17 4.12 -10.59
N SER A 36 5.88 5.02 -11.52
CA SER A 36 4.81 6.00 -11.36
C SER A 36 3.44 5.35 -11.11
N CYS A 37 3.18 4.19 -11.71
CA CYS A 37 1.94 3.45 -11.50
C CYS A 37 1.82 2.88 -10.09
N GLU A 38 2.90 2.27 -9.57
CA GLU A 38 2.94 1.72 -8.21
C GLU A 38 2.81 2.83 -7.17
N ARG A 39 3.52 3.94 -7.38
CA ARG A 39 3.43 5.12 -6.51
C ARG A 39 2.01 5.67 -6.48
N CYS A 40 1.37 5.86 -7.64
CA CYS A 40 -0.03 6.29 -7.71
C CYS A 40 -0.99 5.33 -7.01
N ALA A 41 -0.78 4.01 -7.13
CA ALA A 41 -1.61 3.02 -6.46
C ALA A 41 -1.39 3.05 -4.94
N ALA A 42 -0.15 3.22 -4.50
CA ALA A 42 0.21 3.30 -3.08
C ALA A 42 -0.31 4.59 -2.42
N GLU A 43 -0.25 5.73 -3.10
CA GLU A 43 -0.83 7.00 -2.64
C GLU A 43 -2.34 6.88 -2.33
N ARG A 44 -3.10 6.12 -3.14
CA ARG A 44 -4.51 5.86 -2.88
C ARG A 44 -4.73 5.07 -1.60
N VAL A 45 -3.90 4.05 -1.36
CA VAL A 45 -3.94 3.25 -0.12
C VAL A 45 -3.62 4.13 1.09
N VAL A 46 -2.55 4.94 1.00
CA VAL A 46 -2.17 5.89 2.06
C VAL A 46 -3.33 6.84 2.35
N GLY A 47 -3.92 7.45 1.32
CA GLY A 47 -5.05 8.36 1.48
C GLY A 47 -6.27 7.72 2.16
N SER A 48 -6.63 6.49 1.80
CA SER A 48 -7.76 5.78 2.42
C SER A 48 -7.52 5.35 3.87
N LEU A 49 -6.25 5.19 4.28
CA LEU A 49 -5.88 4.68 5.60
C LEU A 49 -5.33 5.73 6.55
N ARG A 50 -4.95 6.92 6.05
CA ARG A 50 -4.44 8.03 6.87
C ARG A 50 -5.41 8.38 8.00
N ASP A 51 -6.69 8.55 7.67
CA ASP A 51 -7.72 8.93 8.65
C ASP A 51 -8.18 7.74 9.52
N VAL A 52 -7.78 6.51 9.16
CA VAL A 52 -8.12 5.26 9.87
C VAL A 52 -7.09 4.94 10.95
N ILE A 53 -5.81 5.22 10.70
CA ILE A 53 -4.72 4.77 11.59
C ILE A 53 -4.65 5.56 12.88
N ASP A 54 -5.03 6.83 12.83
CA ASP A 54 -5.11 7.72 13.98
C ASP A 54 -6.47 7.64 14.71
N ALA A 55 -7.46 6.97 14.09
CA ALA A 55 -8.78 6.79 14.69
C ALA A 55 -8.86 5.49 15.53
N PRO A 56 -9.34 5.55 16.79
CA PRO A 56 -9.52 4.34 17.60
C PRO A 56 -10.61 3.41 17.04
N ILE A 57 -11.57 3.95 16.27
CA ILE A 57 -12.63 3.20 15.58
C ILE A 57 -12.86 3.87 14.22
N ALA A 58 -12.69 3.10 13.14
CA ALA A 58 -12.99 3.54 11.78
C ALA A 58 -14.26 2.88 11.25
N GLU A 59 -14.98 3.57 10.38
CA GLU A 59 -16.18 3.03 9.74
C GLU A 59 -15.85 1.81 8.87
N ALA A 60 -16.74 0.81 8.90
CA ALA A 60 -16.58 -0.42 8.12
C ALA A 60 -16.45 -0.14 6.61
N ALA A 61 -17.13 0.89 6.11
CA ALA A 61 -17.04 1.33 4.71
C ALA A 61 -15.62 1.80 4.35
N THR A 62 -14.97 2.58 5.21
CA THR A 62 -13.60 3.05 5.02
C THR A 62 -12.60 1.89 5.01
N LEU A 63 -12.78 0.92 5.91
CA LEU A 63 -11.95 -0.30 5.95
C LEU A 63 -12.13 -1.17 4.69
N ALA A 64 -13.34 -1.25 4.16
CA ALA A 64 -13.62 -1.99 2.92
C ALA A 64 -12.97 -1.31 1.70
N GLU A 65 -13.06 0.01 1.61
CA GLU A 65 -12.42 0.77 0.53
C GLU A 65 -10.89 0.65 0.60
N ALA A 66 -10.30 0.76 1.79
CA ALA A 66 -8.86 0.56 1.98
C ALA A 66 -8.40 -0.82 1.49
N ARG A 67 -9.14 -1.90 1.80
CA ARG A 67 -8.86 -3.25 1.29
C ARG A 67 -8.92 -3.31 -0.23
N LYS A 68 -9.92 -2.68 -0.84
CA LYS A 68 -10.08 -2.62 -2.29
C LYS A 68 -8.92 -1.89 -2.97
N GLN A 69 -8.51 -0.74 -2.42
CA GLN A 69 -7.35 0.01 -2.91
C GLN A 69 -6.07 -0.80 -2.77
N PHE A 70 -5.87 -1.49 -1.63
CA PHE A 70 -4.72 -2.35 -1.42
C PHE A 70 -4.66 -3.51 -2.43
N GLY A 71 -5.81 -4.13 -2.75
CA GLY A 71 -5.89 -5.12 -3.84
C GLY A 71 -5.55 -4.53 -5.22
N GLY A 72 -5.85 -3.24 -5.45
CA GLY A 72 -5.40 -2.51 -6.64
C GLY A 72 -3.88 -2.33 -6.70
N LEU A 73 -3.26 -1.99 -5.56
CA LEU A 73 -1.81 -1.90 -5.43
C LEU A 73 -1.14 -3.26 -5.68
N VAL A 74 -1.62 -4.35 -5.07
CA VAL A 74 -1.08 -5.71 -5.29
C VAL A 74 -1.10 -6.09 -6.76
N ARG A 75 -2.20 -5.83 -7.47
CA ARG A 75 -2.26 -6.09 -8.92
C ARG A 75 -1.27 -5.25 -9.71
N SER A 76 -1.04 -4.01 -9.31
CA SER A 76 -0.06 -3.14 -9.95
C SER A 76 1.37 -3.67 -9.75
N LEU A 77 1.68 -4.17 -8.56
CA LEU A 77 2.96 -4.83 -8.26
C LEU A 77 3.14 -6.12 -9.08
N GLN A 78 2.10 -6.92 -9.26
CA GLN A 78 2.14 -8.14 -10.09
C GLN A 78 2.40 -7.86 -11.57
N LEU A 79 1.91 -6.74 -12.10
CA LEU A 79 2.13 -6.35 -13.50
C LEU A 79 3.53 -5.76 -13.75
N ALA A 80 4.24 -5.37 -12.68
CA ALA A 80 5.55 -4.72 -12.73
C ALA A 80 6.70 -5.66 -12.29
N ALA A 81 6.38 -6.92 -11.97
CA ALA A 81 7.33 -8.01 -11.69
C ALA A 81 7.68 -8.78 -12.97
#